data_AF-A0A819SRS9-F1
#
_entry.id   AF-A0A819SRS9-F1
#
_cell.length_a   1.000
_cell.length_b   1.000
_cell.length_c   1.000
_cell.angle_alpha   90.00
_cell.angle_beta   90.00
_cell.angle_gamma   90.00
#
_symmetry.space_group_name_H-M   'P 1'
#
loop_
_entity.id
_entity.type
_entity.pdbx_description
1 polymer ?
#
loop_
_entity_poly.entity_id
_entity_poly.type
_entity_poly.pdbx_seq_one_letter_code
_entity_poly.pdbx_strand_id
1 'polypeptide(L)'
;MAMSDHDNYKLFYHPALIKLKIDVFFSSDFSQIVIFLKALPNLRCLDVHFRTGLIYGYQWEEAIRNYLPKLKTLRFSMNRFYGELYPQILLRDIANSYRSSFWIDEHQWFVQCYIRDRTIYLYTSSHRFHDFGDTFNYPDSWTSTCPYDNQQNFCDNITDVSYEMFSQRRISSTVSMRNIEHLSITLPINDQFWSVVPSLNRLHSLMILSSHIDHFQSQLQTLFNRAPNLCRLVIDQNESSHPQMLLFKCTNASIRELYLKCHNHNFSQQECEILVHSSLGTQCEELSINVINYESIVYLVENMINLRSLDVQCHDEITREHFLSIKKHHEGSHNGHLLKKKKLSKWLKNHLKIADCTGSPHLKNGDDENMSNTDRLIHCRLSNNHSSNQSQERICRYQIRGTILSLRDNFTIKDELGYDMFNVRSKILSIGDNLVLEDIDGNELIKIRQELFHLHPTFHIMSAGDGNSESSLAHIKKKFRVFHKKFTIDSIYGQYTIEAVDMLAHTFRITKGERSVANISKKYLKAADTYTVAIADDENQAFILALVIVINQVL
;
A
#
# COMPACT_ATOMS: atom_id res chain seq x y z
N MET A 1 -15.63 -22.63 34.77
CA MET A 1 -14.67 -23.66 35.20
C MET A 1 -13.35 -23.31 34.55
N ALA A 2 -12.46 -22.62 35.28
CA ALA A 2 -11.19 -22.16 34.74
C ALA A 2 -10.27 -23.37 34.53
N MET A 3 -9.83 -23.59 33.28
CA MET A 3 -8.79 -24.58 33.00
C MET A 3 -7.49 -24.11 33.66
N SER A 4 -6.80 -25.02 34.33
CA SER A 4 -5.53 -24.74 34.99
C SER A 4 -4.43 -24.46 33.95
N ASP A 5 -3.43 -23.64 34.30
CA ASP A 5 -2.26 -23.38 33.45
C ASP A 5 -1.59 -24.67 32.96
N HIS A 6 -1.75 -25.77 33.71
CA HIS A 6 -1.19 -27.07 33.38
C HIS A 6 -1.81 -27.74 32.14
N ASP A 7 -3.08 -27.44 31.83
CA ASP A 7 -3.79 -28.05 30.70
C ASP A 7 -3.46 -27.38 29.35
N ASN A 8 -3.07 -26.10 29.36
CA ASN A 8 -2.64 -25.40 28.15
C ASN A 8 -1.27 -25.87 27.62
N TYR A 9 -0.37 -26.35 28.49
CA TYR A 9 0.97 -26.81 28.09
C TYR A 9 0.96 -28.08 27.23
N LYS A 10 -0.03 -28.98 27.40
CA LYS A 10 -0.10 -30.23 26.65
C LYS A 10 -0.51 -30.06 25.19
N LEU A 11 -1.22 -28.98 24.84
CA LEU A 11 -1.68 -28.74 23.47
C LEU A 11 -0.56 -28.33 22.50
N PHE A 12 0.58 -27.86 22.99
CA PHE A 12 1.67 -27.31 22.15
C PHE A 12 3.01 -28.05 22.25
N TYR A 13 3.09 -29.13 23.03
CA TYR A 13 4.32 -29.91 23.12
C TYR A 13 4.58 -30.67 21.80
N HIS A 14 5.51 -30.16 21.00
CA HIS A 14 5.86 -30.74 19.71
C HIS A 14 7.37 -31.05 19.64
N PRO A 15 7.82 -32.23 20.12
CA PRO A 15 9.23 -32.53 20.33
C PRO A 15 10.07 -32.58 19.03
N ALA A 16 9.43 -32.76 17.87
CA ALA A 16 10.08 -32.72 16.56
C ALA A 16 10.26 -31.32 15.98
N LEU A 17 9.65 -30.28 16.57
CA LEU A 17 9.72 -28.92 16.05
C LEU A 17 11.10 -28.30 16.35
N ILE A 18 11.89 -28.07 15.31
CA ILE A 18 13.27 -27.55 15.41
C ILE A 18 13.44 -26.15 14.84
N LYS A 19 12.49 -25.66 14.05
CA LYS A 19 12.48 -24.31 13.47
C LYS A 19 11.08 -23.74 13.60
N LEU A 20 10.99 -22.46 13.96
CA LEU A 20 9.71 -21.78 14.13
C LEU A 20 9.84 -20.32 13.70
N LYS A 21 8.83 -19.85 12.96
CA LYS A 21 8.61 -18.44 12.66
C LYS A 21 7.27 -18.00 13.25
N ILE A 22 7.25 -16.87 13.94
CA ILE A 22 6.08 -16.34 14.65
C ILE A 22 5.90 -14.86 14.31
N ASP A 23 4.68 -14.49 13.95
CA ASP A 23 4.25 -13.10 13.87
C ASP A 23 3.37 -12.77 15.08
N VAL A 24 3.77 -11.78 15.87
CA VAL A 24 3.10 -11.33 17.10
C VAL A 24 2.43 -9.99 16.82
N PHE A 25 1.10 -9.97 16.86
CA PHE A 25 0.29 -8.82 16.41
C PHE A 25 -0.08 -7.82 17.52
N PHE A 26 -0.04 -8.24 18.79
CA PHE A 26 -0.47 -7.40 19.92
C PHE A 26 0.68 -7.18 20.90
N SER A 27 0.53 -6.20 21.80
CA SER A 27 1.34 -6.07 23.01
C SER A 27 1.03 -7.21 23.99
N SER A 28 1.08 -8.47 23.53
CA SER A 28 1.05 -9.62 24.41
C SER A 28 2.19 -9.45 25.39
N ASP A 29 1.87 -9.48 26.68
CA ASP A 29 2.86 -9.56 27.73
C ASP A 29 3.86 -10.67 27.36
N PHE A 30 5.15 -10.35 27.41
CA PHE A 30 6.23 -11.27 27.06
C PHE A 30 6.08 -12.62 27.79
N SER A 31 5.46 -12.61 28.97
CA SER A 31 5.02 -13.78 29.73
C SER A 31 4.27 -14.83 28.89
N GLN A 32 3.38 -14.44 27.98
CA GLN A 32 2.65 -15.39 27.13
C GLN A 32 3.55 -16.06 26.10
N ILE A 33 4.48 -15.31 25.53
CA ILE A 33 5.50 -15.85 24.61
C ILE A 33 6.39 -16.83 25.38
N VAL A 34 6.79 -16.49 26.60
CA VAL A 34 7.57 -17.38 27.46
C VAL A 34 6.81 -18.68 27.75
N ILE A 35 5.51 -18.62 28.11
CA ILE A 35 4.66 -19.80 28.31
C ILE A 35 4.66 -20.69 27.06
N PHE A 36 4.53 -20.07 25.88
CA PHE A 36 4.55 -20.79 24.62
C PHE A 36 5.93 -21.42 24.32
N LEU A 37 7.03 -20.69 24.53
CA LEU A 37 8.39 -21.18 24.28
C LEU A 37 8.77 -22.34 25.22
N LYS A 38 8.25 -22.38 26.45
CA LYS A 38 8.42 -23.52 27.39
C LYS A 38 7.98 -24.85 26.78
N ALA A 39 6.98 -24.85 25.91
CA ALA A 39 6.47 -26.07 25.28
C ALA A 39 7.40 -26.61 24.17
N LEU A 40 8.44 -25.86 23.78
CA LEU A 40 9.25 -26.13 22.58
C LEU A 40 10.77 -26.25 22.88
N PRO A 41 11.20 -27.11 23.83
CA PRO A 41 12.61 -27.15 24.29
C PRO A 41 13.62 -27.63 23.24
N ASN A 42 13.16 -28.21 22.13
CA ASN A 42 14.02 -28.74 21.05
C ASN A 42 14.29 -27.75 19.93
N LEU A 43 13.78 -26.52 20.03
CA LEU A 43 13.92 -25.50 19.00
C LEU A 43 15.39 -25.12 18.78
N ARG A 44 15.82 -25.08 17.52
CA ARG A 44 17.17 -24.68 17.09
C ARG A 44 17.19 -23.35 16.37
N CYS A 45 16.08 -22.97 15.72
CA CYS A 45 15.93 -21.69 15.04
C CYS A 45 14.60 -21.06 15.43
N LEU A 46 14.65 -19.79 15.84
CA LEU A 46 13.47 -19.00 16.17
C LEU A 46 13.53 -17.69 15.39
N ASP A 47 12.45 -17.39 14.67
CA ASP A 47 12.26 -16.15 13.93
C ASP A 47 10.99 -15.46 14.46
N VAL A 48 11.11 -14.25 15.02
CA VAL A 48 9.99 -13.58 15.70
C VAL A 48 9.81 -12.16 15.21
N HIS A 49 8.64 -11.89 14.64
CA HIS A 49 8.28 -10.57 14.17
C HIS A 49 7.22 -9.96 15.11
N PHE A 50 7.60 -8.95 15.90
CA PHE A 50 6.66 -8.18 16.71
C PHE A 50 6.18 -6.98 15.92
N ARG A 51 4.88 -6.98 15.60
CA ARG A 51 4.21 -5.84 14.96
C ARG A 51 4.13 -4.65 15.90
N THR A 52 3.99 -4.89 17.19
CA THR A 52 3.96 -3.85 18.24
C THR A 52 4.65 -4.36 19.52
N GLY A 53 5.49 -3.51 20.12
CA GLY A 53 6.17 -3.81 21.39
C GLY A 53 7.70 -3.93 21.27
N LEU A 54 8.39 -3.79 22.40
CA LEU A 54 9.83 -4.04 22.52
C LEU A 54 10.08 -4.97 23.69
N ILE A 55 10.94 -5.96 23.47
CA ILE A 55 11.45 -6.85 24.51
C ILE A 55 12.90 -6.48 24.78
N TYR A 56 13.31 -6.42 26.05
CA TYR A 56 14.69 -6.16 26.42
C TYR A 56 15.54 -7.43 26.28
N GLY A 57 16.82 -7.26 25.99
CA GLY A 57 17.76 -8.36 25.79
C GLY A 57 17.90 -9.26 27.01
N TYR A 58 17.79 -8.74 28.23
CA TYR A 58 17.81 -9.55 29.45
C TYR A 58 16.59 -10.47 29.58
N GLN A 59 15.41 -10.04 29.10
CA GLN A 59 14.19 -10.87 29.13
C GLN A 59 14.31 -12.04 28.16
N TRP A 60 14.85 -11.77 26.97
CA TRP A 60 15.18 -12.81 25.99
C TRP A 60 16.24 -13.77 26.52
N GLU A 61 17.33 -13.25 27.11
CA GLU A 61 18.39 -14.04 27.71
C GLU A 61 17.82 -15.00 28.76
N GLU A 62 17.02 -14.49 29.70
CA GLU A 62 16.37 -15.31 30.72
C GLU A 62 15.48 -16.41 30.11
N ALA A 63 14.65 -16.05 29.12
CA ALA A 63 13.76 -17.01 28.47
C ALA A 63 14.54 -18.10 27.72
N ILE A 64 15.60 -17.74 27.01
CA ILE A 64 16.38 -18.68 26.19
C ILE A 64 17.19 -19.62 27.08
N ARG A 65 17.87 -19.09 28.10
CA ARG A 65 18.66 -19.90 29.03
C ARG A 65 17.78 -20.92 29.77
N ASN A 66 16.58 -20.52 30.19
CA ASN A 66 15.70 -21.39 30.97
C ASN A 66 14.92 -22.39 30.12
N TYR A 67 14.53 -22.03 28.90
CA TYR A 67 13.51 -22.79 28.16
C TYR A 67 13.94 -23.29 26.78
N LEU A 68 14.96 -22.69 26.16
CA LEU A 68 15.39 -23.04 24.79
C LEU A 68 16.89 -23.40 24.73
N PRO A 69 17.36 -24.40 25.48
CA PRO A 69 18.79 -24.71 25.61
C PRO A 69 19.46 -25.18 24.31
N LYS A 70 18.68 -25.55 23.29
CA LYS A 70 19.19 -26.01 21.98
C LYS A 70 19.15 -24.94 20.89
N LEU A 71 18.74 -23.71 21.24
CA LEU A 71 18.61 -22.62 20.27
C LEU A 71 19.98 -22.22 19.74
N LYS A 72 20.14 -22.25 18.41
CA LYS A 72 21.38 -21.86 17.71
C LYS A 72 21.24 -20.56 16.94
N THR A 73 20.02 -20.21 16.55
CA THR A 73 19.75 -19.00 15.77
C THR A 73 18.50 -18.35 16.31
N LEU A 74 18.64 -17.10 16.73
CA LEU A 74 17.54 -16.21 17.01
C LEU A 74 17.54 -15.10 15.96
N ARG A 75 16.38 -14.87 15.37
CA ARG A 75 16.11 -13.71 14.53
C ARG A 75 14.86 -13.03 15.02
N PHE A 76 14.90 -11.71 14.99
CA PHE A 76 13.70 -10.96 15.30
C PHE A 76 13.72 -9.59 14.64
N SER A 77 12.52 -9.03 14.53
CA SER A 77 12.27 -7.62 14.26
C SER A 77 11.12 -7.14 15.13
N MET A 78 11.28 -5.97 15.73
CA MET A 78 10.32 -5.38 16.66
C MET A 78 10.22 -3.90 16.39
N ASN A 79 9.05 -3.33 16.68
CA ASN A 79 8.89 -1.89 16.63
C ASN A 79 7.90 -1.41 17.70
N ARG A 80 8.10 -0.18 18.17
CA ARG A 80 7.16 0.48 19.08
C ARG A 80 7.13 1.97 18.86
N PHE A 81 5.92 2.47 18.59
CA PHE A 81 5.62 3.89 18.48
C PHE A 81 5.52 4.54 19.87
N TYR A 82 6.14 5.71 20.04
CA TYR A 82 6.04 6.55 21.22
C TYR A 82 5.44 7.89 20.80
N GLY A 83 4.26 8.24 21.32
CA GLY A 83 3.48 9.43 20.91
C GLY A 83 4.24 10.77 21.02
N GLU A 84 4.09 11.48 22.13
CA GLU A 84 4.76 12.78 22.36
C GLU A 84 6.08 12.67 23.15
N LEU A 85 6.37 11.52 23.73
CA LEU A 85 7.57 11.29 24.54
C LEU A 85 8.77 10.95 23.65
N TYR A 86 9.83 11.76 23.70
CA TYR A 86 11.10 11.54 22.99
C TYR A 86 12.00 10.55 23.77
N PRO A 87 12.20 9.30 23.33
CA PRO A 87 12.86 8.28 24.15
C PRO A 87 14.31 8.05 23.71
N GLN A 88 15.13 9.10 23.55
CA GLN A 88 16.56 8.89 23.24
C GLN A 88 17.28 8.09 24.34
N ILE A 89 16.88 8.32 25.61
CA ILE A 89 17.35 7.54 26.77
C ILE A 89 16.94 6.07 26.59
N LEU A 90 15.68 5.82 26.23
CA LEU A 90 15.15 4.47 26.05
C LEU A 90 15.84 3.69 24.92
N LEU A 91 16.28 4.37 23.85
CA LEU A 91 17.02 3.73 22.75
C LEU A 91 18.35 3.17 23.24
N ARG A 92 19.08 3.94 24.07
CA ARG A 92 20.34 3.48 24.65
C ARG A 92 20.08 2.34 25.61
N ASP A 93 19.06 2.45 26.45
CA ASP A 93 18.72 1.40 27.42
C ASP A 93 18.34 0.08 26.75
N ILE A 94 17.46 0.13 25.74
CA ILE A 94 17.09 -1.08 24.99
C ILE A 94 18.31 -1.66 24.29
N ALA A 95 19.14 -0.87 23.60
CA ALA A 95 20.32 -1.37 22.92
C ALA A 95 21.37 -1.96 23.88
N ASN A 96 21.58 -1.31 25.03
CA ASN A 96 22.52 -1.78 26.05
C ASN A 96 22.08 -3.11 26.67
N SER A 97 20.77 -3.39 26.72
CA SER A 97 20.27 -4.69 27.21
C SER A 97 20.68 -5.88 26.33
N TYR A 98 21.15 -5.64 25.10
CA TYR A 98 21.66 -6.67 24.16
C TYR A 98 23.19 -6.70 24.09
N ARG A 99 23.90 -6.13 25.07
CA ARG A 99 25.38 -6.11 25.12
C ARG A 99 26.00 -7.07 26.14
N SER A 100 25.22 -7.95 26.78
CA SER A 100 25.79 -8.96 27.68
C SER A 100 26.66 -9.97 26.92
N SER A 101 27.52 -10.70 27.64
CA SER A 101 28.36 -11.77 27.05
C SER A 101 27.52 -12.85 26.37
N PHE A 102 26.28 -13.07 26.82
CA PHE A 102 25.32 -13.94 26.15
C PHE A 102 25.11 -13.55 24.69
N TRP A 103 24.82 -12.28 24.44
CA TRP A 103 24.55 -11.78 23.09
C TRP A 103 25.81 -11.70 22.25
N ILE A 104 26.86 -11.10 22.82
CA ILE A 104 28.08 -10.75 22.08
C ILE A 104 28.99 -11.96 21.95
N ASP A 105 29.41 -12.58 23.05
CA ASP A 105 30.47 -13.59 23.05
C ASP A 105 29.94 -15.00 22.77
N GLU A 106 28.92 -15.44 23.53
CA GLU A 106 28.38 -16.80 23.47
C GLU A 106 27.67 -17.08 22.13
N HIS A 107 26.86 -16.13 21.67
CA HIS A 107 25.99 -16.35 20.51
C HIS A 107 26.35 -15.51 19.27
N GLN A 108 27.09 -14.41 19.43
CA GLN A 108 27.37 -13.44 18.35
C GLN A 108 26.06 -12.98 17.66
N TRP A 109 24.99 -12.83 18.44
CA TRP A 109 23.69 -12.35 17.99
C TRP A 109 23.64 -10.84 18.15
N PHE A 110 24.09 -10.14 17.11
CA PHE A 110 24.09 -8.69 17.10
C PHE A 110 22.73 -8.10 16.77
N VAL A 111 22.48 -6.94 17.36
CA VAL A 111 21.20 -6.23 17.27
C VAL A 111 21.48 -4.80 16.83
N GLN A 112 20.74 -4.37 15.82
CA GLN A 112 20.69 -2.99 15.38
C GLN A 112 19.38 -2.36 15.89
N CYS A 113 19.47 -1.08 16.25
CA CYS A 113 18.35 -0.31 16.76
C CYS A 113 18.35 1.08 16.16
N TYR A 114 17.20 1.59 15.74
CA TYR A 114 17.07 2.95 15.26
C TYR A 114 15.73 3.60 15.59
N ILE A 115 15.70 4.93 15.58
CA ILE A 115 14.48 5.72 15.71
C ILE A 115 14.11 6.28 14.35
N ARG A 116 12.84 6.12 13.96
CA ARG A 116 12.25 6.81 12.80
C ARG A 116 10.82 7.18 13.14
N ASP A 117 10.45 8.42 12.91
CA ASP A 117 9.08 8.93 13.12
C ASP A 117 8.50 8.53 14.48
N ARG A 118 9.29 8.75 15.54
CA ARG A 118 8.96 8.43 16.95
C ARG A 118 8.73 6.94 17.23
N THR A 119 9.07 6.08 16.29
CA THR A 119 9.05 4.63 16.43
C THR A 119 10.46 4.12 16.64
N ILE A 120 10.69 3.33 17.69
CA ILE A 120 11.92 2.57 17.85
C ILE A 120 11.77 1.27 17.07
N TYR A 121 12.75 0.95 16.25
CA TYR A 121 12.87 -0.30 15.51
C TYR A 121 14.10 -1.06 16.01
N LEU A 122 13.94 -2.37 16.22
CA LEU A 122 14.97 -3.25 16.76
C LEU A 122 15.00 -4.56 15.98
N TYR A 123 16.16 -5.01 15.52
CA TYR A 123 16.26 -6.25 14.74
C TYR A 123 17.65 -6.86 14.81
N THR A 124 17.72 -8.17 14.58
CA THR A 124 19.00 -8.90 14.52
C THR A 124 19.73 -8.64 13.20
N SER A 125 21.04 -8.43 13.23
CA SER A 125 21.87 -8.02 12.06
C SER A 125 21.86 -8.98 10.86
N SER A 126 21.33 -10.21 11.01
CA SER A 126 21.15 -11.17 9.91
C SER A 126 19.90 -10.92 9.07
N HIS A 127 19.02 -9.99 9.49
CA HIS A 127 17.95 -9.48 8.65
C HIS A 127 18.54 -8.41 7.71
N ARG A 128 18.66 -8.73 6.42
CA ARG A 128 18.72 -7.67 5.41
C ARG A 128 17.47 -6.80 5.58
N PHE A 129 17.61 -5.49 5.42
CA PHE A 129 16.52 -4.52 5.39
C PHE A 129 15.60 -4.82 4.20
N HIS A 130 14.78 -5.85 4.29
CA HIS A 130 13.82 -6.24 3.25
C HIS A 130 12.39 -6.30 3.81
N ASP A 131 12.18 -6.05 5.10
CA ASP A 131 10.91 -6.36 5.77
C ASP A 131 10.02 -5.14 6.07
N PHE A 132 10.37 -3.97 5.55
CA PHE A 132 9.44 -2.85 5.49
C PHE A 132 9.01 -2.69 4.04
N GLY A 133 7.79 -3.11 3.73
CA GLY A 133 7.10 -2.78 2.47
C GLY A 133 6.81 -1.27 2.31
N ASP A 134 7.44 -0.45 3.16
CA ASP A 134 7.36 1.00 3.20
C ASP A 134 8.75 1.53 2.85
N THR A 135 8.81 2.37 1.82
CA THR A 135 10.01 3.09 1.38
C THR A 135 10.81 3.68 2.55
N PHE A 136 12.15 3.58 2.53
CA PHE A 136 12.99 3.97 3.66
C PHE A 136 13.08 5.50 3.83
N ASN A 137 12.99 5.95 5.08
CA ASN A 137 13.36 7.29 5.53
C ASN A 137 14.53 7.16 6.51
N TYR A 138 15.52 8.07 6.41
CA TYR A 138 16.71 8.04 7.26
C TYR A 138 16.37 8.13 8.76
N PRO A 139 16.95 7.28 9.62
CA PRO A 139 16.65 7.31 11.04
C PRO A 139 17.19 8.57 11.74
N ASP A 140 16.46 9.03 12.76
CA ASP A 140 16.88 10.12 13.66
C ASP A 140 18.10 9.75 14.47
N SER A 141 18.22 8.47 14.83
CA SER A 141 19.33 7.91 15.58
C SER A 141 19.44 6.42 15.29
N TRP A 142 20.66 5.91 15.34
CA TRP A 142 20.96 4.51 15.08
C TRP A 142 22.06 4.04 16.04
N THR A 143 21.99 2.77 16.44
CA THR A 143 23.03 2.10 17.22
C THR A 143 23.07 0.62 16.87
N SER A 144 24.25 -0.01 17.03
CA SER A 144 24.47 -1.43 16.80
C SER A 144 25.26 -2.03 17.94
N THR A 145 24.92 -3.26 18.32
CA THR A 145 25.72 -4.02 19.28
C THR A 145 26.89 -4.74 18.61
N CYS A 146 26.93 -4.79 17.28
CA CYS A 146 28.04 -5.34 16.51
C CYS A 146 29.27 -4.40 16.55
N PRO A 147 30.45 -4.87 17.00
CA PRO A 147 31.61 -4.01 17.23
C PRO A 147 32.28 -3.48 15.96
N TYR A 148 32.09 -4.15 14.82
CA TYR A 148 32.63 -3.76 13.51
C TYR A 148 31.58 -3.12 12.59
N ASP A 149 30.36 -2.93 13.10
CA ASP A 149 29.29 -2.29 12.37
C ASP A 149 29.35 -0.77 12.55
N ASN A 150 29.06 -0.04 11.49
CA ASN A 150 29.19 1.40 11.46
C ASN A 150 28.07 2.02 10.62
N GLN A 151 27.90 3.34 10.76
CA GLN A 151 26.83 4.07 10.08
C GLN A 151 26.93 3.97 8.54
N GLN A 152 28.13 3.82 7.97
CA GLN A 152 28.30 3.65 6.53
C GLN A 152 27.82 2.26 6.07
N ASN A 153 28.15 1.19 6.80
CA ASN A 153 27.63 -0.16 6.51
C ASN A 153 26.09 -0.17 6.53
N PHE A 154 25.48 0.54 7.48
CA PHE A 154 24.04 0.74 7.52
C PHE A 154 23.54 1.45 6.25
N CYS A 155 24.18 2.54 5.84
CA CYS A 155 23.79 3.28 4.64
C CYS A 155 23.97 2.48 3.36
N ASP A 156 25.01 1.66 3.27
CA ASP A 156 25.31 0.83 2.10
C ASP A 156 24.32 -0.32 1.90
N ASN A 157 23.59 -0.70 2.96
CA ASN A 157 22.52 -1.70 2.90
C ASN A 157 21.17 -1.13 2.42
N ILE A 158 21.05 0.20 2.27
CA ILE A 158 19.82 0.84 1.79
C ILE A 158 19.83 0.82 0.26
N THR A 159 18.79 0.22 -0.32
CA THR A 159 18.55 0.14 -1.77
C THR A 159 17.36 0.98 -2.22
N ASP A 160 16.42 1.25 -1.32
CA ASP A 160 15.15 1.90 -1.62
C ASP A 160 15.02 3.18 -0.80
N VAL A 161 14.76 4.33 -1.44
CA VAL A 161 14.64 5.64 -0.74
C VAL A 161 13.37 6.35 -1.16
N SER A 162 12.65 6.91 -0.17
CA SER A 162 11.42 7.68 -0.40
C SER A 162 11.67 9.19 -0.54
N TYR A 163 10.73 9.89 -1.18
CA TYR A 163 10.78 11.34 -1.29
C TYR A 163 10.61 12.05 0.06
N GLU A 164 9.96 11.41 1.03
CA GLU A 164 9.76 11.97 2.37
C GLU A 164 11.09 12.19 3.10
N MET A 165 12.10 11.38 2.78
CA MET A 165 13.44 11.53 3.33
C MET A 165 14.03 12.93 3.08
N PHE A 166 13.68 13.57 1.96
CA PHE A 166 14.20 14.88 1.58
C PHE A 166 13.26 16.05 1.88
N SER A 167 12.03 15.79 2.36
CA SER A 167 10.96 16.78 2.40
C SER A 167 10.90 17.60 3.70
N GLN A 168 11.48 17.12 4.81
CA GLN A 168 11.28 17.75 6.14
C GLN A 168 12.50 17.80 7.07
N ARG A 169 13.62 17.14 6.76
CA ARG A 169 14.73 16.97 7.72
C ARG A 169 16.08 17.34 7.11
N ARG A 170 16.94 18.02 7.90
CA ARG A 170 18.35 18.16 7.57
C ARG A 170 19.03 16.81 7.78
N ILE A 171 19.48 16.21 6.69
CA ILE A 171 20.28 14.98 6.77
C ILE A 171 21.72 15.40 7.06
N SER A 172 22.41 14.64 7.93
CA SER A 172 23.82 14.90 8.20
C SER A 172 24.65 14.78 6.92
N SER A 173 25.57 15.72 6.69
CA SER A 173 26.47 15.69 5.52
C SER A 173 27.43 14.50 5.50
N THR A 174 27.53 13.76 6.61
CA THR A 174 28.31 12.52 6.72
C THR A 174 27.60 11.30 6.14
N VAL A 175 26.30 11.39 5.83
CA VAL A 175 25.50 10.28 5.30
C VAL A 175 25.73 10.16 3.80
N SER A 176 26.08 8.97 3.34
CA SER A 176 26.29 8.68 1.93
C SER A 176 25.69 7.33 1.56
N MET A 177 24.70 7.32 0.68
CA MET A 177 24.02 6.13 0.17
C MET A 177 24.41 5.90 -1.28
N ARG A 178 25.12 4.79 -1.54
CA ARG A 178 25.77 4.54 -2.84
C ARG A 178 25.12 3.44 -3.65
N ASN A 179 24.27 2.62 -3.01
CA ASN A 179 23.71 1.41 -3.59
C ASN A 179 22.20 1.53 -3.86
N ILE A 180 21.72 2.75 -4.14
CA ILE A 180 20.29 2.96 -4.39
C ILE A 180 19.88 2.33 -5.73
N GLU A 181 18.88 1.45 -5.66
CA GLU A 181 18.25 0.73 -6.77
C GLU A 181 16.86 1.30 -7.10
N HIS A 182 16.13 1.75 -6.08
CA HIS A 182 14.83 2.38 -6.22
C HIS A 182 14.80 3.73 -5.49
N LEU A 183 14.42 4.78 -6.20
CA LEU A 183 14.41 6.13 -5.66
C LEU A 183 13.07 6.81 -5.93
N SER A 184 12.51 7.44 -4.92
CA SER A 184 11.42 8.40 -5.06
C SER A 184 11.87 9.77 -4.59
N ILE A 185 11.58 10.82 -5.35
CA ILE A 185 11.96 12.20 -5.04
C ILE A 185 10.83 13.18 -5.35
N THR A 186 10.87 14.33 -4.69
CA THR A 186 10.07 15.49 -5.07
C THR A 186 10.91 16.50 -5.83
N LEU A 187 10.32 17.20 -6.81
CA LEU A 187 10.94 18.37 -7.43
C LEU A 187 10.41 19.68 -6.83
N PRO A 188 11.26 20.71 -6.63
CA PRO A 188 12.69 20.75 -6.98
C PRO A 188 13.56 19.84 -6.10
N ILE A 189 14.67 19.36 -6.65
CA ILE A 189 15.65 18.55 -5.90
C ILE A 189 16.26 19.40 -4.79
N ASN A 190 16.23 18.90 -3.56
CA ASN A 190 16.88 19.53 -2.39
C ASN A 190 18.40 19.60 -2.59
N ASP A 191 19.05 20.72 -2.23
CA ASP A 191 20.50 20.92 -2.35
C ASP A 191 21.34 19.83 -1.64
N GLN A 192 20.84 19.24 -0.56
CA GLN A 192 21.51 18.15 0.16
C GLN A 192 21.45 16.81 -0.58
N PHE A 193 20.54 16.65 -1.55
CA PHE A 193 20.29 15.38 -2.24
C PHE A 193 21.58 14.76 -2.78
N TRP A 194 22.40 15.54 -3.48
CA TRP A 194 23.62 15.02 -4.12
C TRP A 194 24.74 14.70 -3.13
N SER A 195 24.73 15.27 -1.92
CA SER A 195 25.65 14.83 -0.85
C SER A 195 25.24 13.48 -0.27
N VAL A 196 23.93 13.26 -0.13
CA VAL A 196 23.38 12.04 0.47
C VAL A 196 23.35 10.88 -0.51
N VAL A 197 22.99 11.13 -1.77
CA VAL A 197 22.94 10.16 -2.86
C VAL A 197 23.91 10.59 -3.95
N PRO A 198 25.23 10.38 -3.76
CA PRO A 198 26.25 10.87 -4.68
C PRO A 198 26.33 10.09 -6.00
N SER A 199 25.75 8.89 -6.07
CA SER A 199 25.76 8.04 -7.26
C SER A 199 24.40 7.42 -7.50
N LEU A 200 23.98 7.40 -8.78
CA LEU A 200 22.75 6.74 -9.25
C LEU A 200 23.08 5.61 -10.24
N ASN A 201 24.31 5.07 -10.20
CA ASN A 201 24.77 4.04 -11.13
C ASN A 201 23.99 2.72 -11.00
N ARG A 202 23.47 2.41 -9.81
CA ARG A 202 22.65 1.21 -9.56
C ARG A 202 21.15 1.48 -9.66
N LEU A 203 20.76 2.73 -9.95
CA LEU A 203 19.36 3.10 -9.96
C LEU A 203 18.64 2.44 -11.12
N HIS A 204 17.66 1.59 -10.81
CA HIS A 204 16.83 0.87 -11.78
C HIS A 204 15.43 1.47 -11.91
N SER A 205 14.91 2.08 -10.84
CA SER A 205 13.58 2.70 -10.83
C SER A 205 13.61 4.07 -10.18
N LEU A 206 13.01 5.05 -10.84
CA LEU A 206 12.85 6.41 -10.35
C LEU A 206 11.38 6.81 -10.35
N MET A 207 10.89 7.29 -9.22
CA MET A 207 9.59 7.95 -9.08
C MET A 207 9.80 9.43 -8.78
N ILE A 208 9.08 10.29 -9.49
CA ILE A 208 9.19 11.74 -9.35
C ILE A 208 7.81 12.29 -9.03
N LEU A 209 7.69 12.92 -7.86
CA LEU A 209 6.51 13.66 -7.44
C LEU A 209 6.72 15.14 -7.72
N SER A 210 5.81 15.78 -8.46
CA SER A 210 5.89 17.22 -8.70
C SER A 210 4.54 17.85 -9.02
N SER A 211 4.27 19.05 -8.52
CA SER A 211 3.14 19.86 -8.99
C SER A 211 3.40 20.47 -10.37
N HIS A 212 4.66 20.80 -10.70
CA HIS A 212 5.03 21.50 -11.93
C HIS A 212 6.37 21.00 -12.52
N ILE A 213 6.36 19.81 -13.12
CA ILE A 213 7.58 19.15 -13.61
C ILE A 213 8.34 19.98 -14.66
N ASP A 214 7.61 20.72 -15.48
CA ASP A 214 8.14 21.42 -16.65
C ASP A 214 9.09 22.56 -16.27
N HIS A 215 8.95 23.15 -15.08
CA HIS A 215 9.89 24.16 -14.59
C HIS A 215 11.27 23.58 -14.23
N PHE A 216 11.41 22.26 -14.14
CA PHE A 216 12.61 21.59 -13.63
C PHE A 216 13.30 20.69 -14.67
N GLN A 217 13.10 20.96 -15.97
CA GLN A 217 13.71 20.19 -17.06
C GLN A 217 15.23 20.01 -16.92
N SER A 218 15.97 21.06 -16.52
CA SER A 218 17.43 20.99 -16.34
C SER A 218 17.85 20.06 -15.20
N GLN A 219 17.08 20.05 -14.10
CA GLN A 219 17.30 19.15 -12.97
C GLN A 219 17.00 17.70 -13.38
N LEU A 220 15.91 17.47 -14.11
CA LEU A 220 15.55 16.15 -14.66
C LEU A 220 16.64 15.61 -15.58
N GLN A 221 17.13 16.42 -16.52
CA GLN A 221 18.19 15.98 -17.42
C GLN A 221 19.48 15.66 -16.64
N THR A 222 19.79 16.42 -15.60
CA THR A 222 20.94 16.16 -14.73
C THR A 222 20.80 14.82 -13.98
N LEU A 223 19.60 14.52 -13.47
CA LEU A 223 19.29 13.22 -12.86
C LEU A 223 19.48 12.08 -13.86
N PHE A 224 18.90 12.23 -15.05
CA PHE A 224 18.95 11.21 -16.10
C PHE A 224 20.37 10.95 -16.59
N ASN A 225 21.20 11.99 -16.74
CA ASN A 225 22.60 11.83 -17.12
C ASN A 225 23.42 11.06 -16.07
N ARG A 226 23.02 11.11 -14.80
CA ARG A 226 23.70 10.44 -13.68
C ARG A 226 23.16 9.03 -13.40
N ALA A 227 22.06 8.63 -14.04
CA ALA A 227 21.40 7.33 -13.85
C ALA A 227 21.42 6.50 -15.15
N PRO A 228 22.58 5.92 -15.51
CA PRO A 228 22.76 5.22 -16.79
C PRO A 228 22.04 3.86 -16.89
N ASN A 229 21.57 3.31 -15.77
CA ASN A 229 20.90 2.00 -15.69
C ASN A 229 19.41 2.12 -15.31
N LEU A 230 18.86 3.34 -15.43
CA LEU A 230 17.47 3.65 -15.06
C LEU A 230 16.51 3.04 -16.08
N CYS A 231 15.86 1.93 -15.72
CA CYS A 231 14.93 1.22 -16.60
C CYS A 231 13.49 1.75 -16.47
N ARG A 232 13.05 2.04 -15.24
CA ARG A 232 11.68 2.44 -14.93
C ARG A 232 11.61 3.89 -14.48
N LEU A 233 10.74 4.68 -15.11
CA LEU A 233 10.41 6.04 -14.72
C LEU A 233 8.92 6.16 -14.42
N VAL A 234 8.60 6.63 -13.21
CA VAL A 234 7.25 6.99 -12.80
C VAL A 234 7.19 8.49 -12.57
N ILE A 235 6.30 9.16 -13.26
CA ILE A 235 5.99 10.57 -13.05
C ILE A 235 4.63 10.65 -12.38
N ASP A 236 4.58 11.24 -11.20
CA ASP A 236 3.37 11.41 -10.39
C ASP A 236 3.10 12.90 -10.17
N GLN A 237 1.99 13.39 -10.72
CA GLN A 237 1.61 14.80 -10.69
C GLN A 237 0.22 14.99 -10.08
N ASN A 238 0.19 15.77 -9.01
CA ASN A 238 -1.03 16.07 -8.26
C ASN A 238 -1.77 17.33 -8.76
N GLU A 239 -1.07 18.30 -9.37
CA GLU A 239 -1.60 19.66 -9.61
C GLU A 239 -1.25 20.24 -10.99
N SER A 240 -1.31 19.46 -12.07
CA SER A 240 -1.14 20.01 -13.42
C SER A 240 -2.46 20.17 -14.16
N SER A 241 -2.75 21.40 -14.56
CA SER A 241 -3.77 21.80 -15.53
C SER A 241 -3.18 22.11 -16.91
N HIS A 242 -1.89 21.78 -17.13
CA HIS A 242 -1.11 22.24 -18.28
C HIS A 242 -0.28 21.11 -18.95
N PRO A 243 0.00 21.26 -20.27
CA PRO A 243 0.51 20.18 -21.13
C PRO A 243 1.97 19.83 -20.85
N GLN A 244 2.31 18.55 -20.84
CA GLN A 244 3.59 18.01 -20.32
C GLN A 244 4.76 18.06 -21.32
N MET A 245 5.07 19.26 -21.81
CA MET A 245 5.89 19.37 -23.01
C MET A 245 7.40 19.39 -22.79
N LEU A 246 7.87 19.67 -21.57
CA LEU A 246 9.30 19.76 -21.31
C LEU A 246 9.89 18.45 -20.80
N LEU A 247 9.09 17.59 -20.15
CA LEU A 247 9.51 16.22 -19.81
C LEU A 247 9.99 15.44 -21.06
N PHE A 248 9.27 15.56 -22.17
CA PHE A 248 9.59 14.84 -23.41
C PHE A 248 10.79 15.40 -24.16
N LYS A 249 11.35 16.54 -23.71
CA LYS A 249 12.65 17.02 -24.20
C LYS A 249 13.83 16.37 -23.49
N CYS A 250 13.59 15.66 -22.39
CA CYS A 250 14.65 14.95 -21.68
C CYS A 250 15.04 13.66 -22.41
N THR A 251 16.30 13.25 -22.23
CA THR A 251 16.86 12.05 -22.85
C THR A 251 17.51 11.15 -21.81
N ASN A 252 17.28 9.85 -21.93
CA ASN A 252 18.00 8.82 -21.19
C ASN A 252 17.88 7.52 -21.96
N ALA A 253 18.97 6.96 -22.49
CA ALA A 253 18.90 5.80 -23.38
C ALA A 253 18.52 4.48 -22.68
N SER A 254 18.40 4.45 -21.35
CA SER A 254 18.14 3.23 -20.56
C SER A 254 16.68 3.05 -20.13
N ILE A 255 15.87 4.12 -20.14
CA ILE A 255 14.47 4.05 -19.72
C ILE A 255 13.67 3.22 -20.74
N ARG A 256 12.99 2.19 -20.29
CA ARG A 256 12.12 1.31 -21.10
C ARG A 256 10.69 1.27 -20.58
N GLU A 257 10.48 1.59 -19.31
CA GLU A 257 9.15 1.59 -18.71
C GLU A 257 8.80 3.00 -18.26
N LEU A 258 7.69 3.53 -18.77
CA LEU A 258 7.24 4.88 -18.53
C LEU A 258 5.81 4.88 -17.97
N TYR A 259 5.66 5.39 -16.76
CA TYR A 259 4.36 5.48 -16.08
C TYR A 259 4.04 6.94 -15.80
N LEU A 260 3.03 7.48 -16.49
CA LEU A 260 2.62 8.88 -16.44
C LEU A 260 1.32 9.01 -15.64
N LYS A 261 1.43 9.15 -14.32
CA LYS A 261 0.30 9.32 -13.40
C LYS A 261 -0.01 10.81 -13.23
N CYS A 262 -1.05 11.27 -13.91
CA CYS A 262 -1.38 12.68 -13.96
C CYS A 262 -2.84 12.82 -13.52
N HIS A 263 -3.06 13.15 -12.25
CA HIS A 263 -4.38 13.02 -11.64
C HIS A 263 -5.46 13.91 -12.27
N ASN A 264 -5.06 15.07 -12.81
CA ASN A 264 -5.96 16.06 -13.38
C ASN A 264 -5.69 16.35 -14.87
N HIS A 265 -4.89 15.52 -15.54
CA HIS A 265 -4.53 15.71 -16.95
C HIS A 265 -4.69 14.42 -17.74
N ASN A 266 -5.41 14.51 -18.85
CA ASN A 266 -5.46 13.47 -19.87
C ASN A 266 -4.70 13.99 -21.09
N PHE A 267 -3.82 13.17 -21.64
CA PHE A 267 -2.97 13.56 -22.76
C PHE A 267 -3.80 13.68 -24.04
N SER A 268 -3.67 14.82 -24.70
CA SER A 268 -4.20 15.08 -26.02
C SER A 268 -3.44 14.31 -27.11
N GLN A 269 -4.01 14.28 -28.31
CA GLN A 269 -3.34 13.68 -29.47
C GLN A 269 -2.00 14.35 -29.76
N GLN A 270 -1.93 15.68 -29.70
CA GLN A 270 -0.68 16.43 -29.94
C GLN A 270 0.41 16.05 -28.93
N GLU A 271 0.06 15.87 -27.66
CA GLU A 271 1.02 15.45 -26.65
C GLU A 271 1.47 13.99 -26.84
N CYS A 272 0.57 13.12 -27.28
CA CYS A 272 0.92 11.73 -27.64
C CYS A 272 1.85 11.69 -28.85
N GLU A 273 1.63 12.54 -29.85
CA GLU A 273 2.54 12.71 -31.00
C GLU A 273 3.95 13.10 -30.55
N ILE A 274 4.04 14.07 -29.65
CA ILE A 274 5.34 14.53 -29.12
C ILE A 274 6.00 13.44 -28.27
N LEU A 275 5.24 12.71 -27.45
CA LEU A 275 5.76 11.56 -26.70
C LEU A 275 6.36 10.51 -27.64
N VAL A 276 5.63 10.12 -28.69
CA VAL A 276 6.07 9.12 -29.67
C VAL A 276 7.40 9.48 -30.31
N HIS A 277 7.60 10.76 -30.63
CA HIS A 277 8.83 11.26 -31.26
C HIS A 277 9.94 11.61 -30.26
N SER A 278 9.66 11.58 -28.96
CA SER A 278 10.65 11.85 -27.92
C SER A 278 11.65 10.70 -27.73
N SER A 279 12.80 11.02 -27.13
CA SER A 279 13.78 9.99 -26.72
C SER A 279 13.17 8.98 -25.76
N LEU A 280 12.23 9.40 -24.89
CA LEU A 280 11.58 8.50 -23.93
C LEU A 280 10.59 7.56 -24.63
N GLY A 281 9.81 8.07 -25.58
CA GLY A 281 8.78 7.28 -26.27
C GLY A 281 9.33 6.29 -27.31
N THR A 282 10.36 6.68 -28.08
CA THR A 282 10.93 5.85 -29.15
C THR A 282 11.47 4.49 -28.65
N GLN A 283 12.01 4.47 -27.44
CA GLN A 283 12.59 3.29 -26.80
C GLN A 283 11.66 2.61 -25.78
N CYS A 284 10.50 3.20 -25.49
CA CYS A 284 9.57 2.72 -24.48
C CYS A 284 8.99 1.36 -24.89
N GLU A 285 9.07 0.40 -23.97
CA GLU A 285 8.50 -0.95 -24.08
C GLU A 285 7.22 -1.10 -23.26
N GLU A 286 7.12 -0.39 -22.13
CA GLU A 286 5.91 -0.39 -21.30
C GLU A 286 5.45 1.04 -21.03
N LEU A 287 4.23 1.36 -21.46
CA LEU A 287 3.64 2.68 -21.24
C LEU A 287 2.39 2.57 -20.37
N SER A 288 2.31 3.40 -19.34
CA SER A 288 1.06 3.70 -18.64
C SER A 288 0.73 5.19 -18.76
N ILE A 289 -0.45 5.52 -19.28
CA ILE A 289 -0.84 6.90 -19.63
C ILE A 289 -2.36 7.07 -19.62
N ASN A 290 -2.83 8.29 -19.32
CA ASN A 290 -4.23 8.66 -19.48
C ASN A 290 -4.39 9.51 -20.75
N VAL A 291 -5.34 9.24 -21.62
CA VAL A 291 -5.54 9.99 -22.88
C VAL A 291 -6.96 10.52 -23.01
N ILE A 292 -7.12 11.62 -23.74
CA ILE A 292 -8.43 12.25 -23.97
C ILE A 292 -9.29 11.35 -24.87
N ASN A 293 -8.76 10.95 -26.03
CA ASN A 293 -9.51 10.27 -27.07
C ASN A 293 -8.89 8.92 -27.46
N TYR A 294 -9.70 8.06 -28.08
CA TYR A 294 -9.26 6.74 -28.53
C TYR A 294 -8.27 6.81 -29.71
N GLU A 295 -8.34 7.88 -30.51
CA GLU A 295 -7.43 8.15 -31.63
C GLU A 295 -5.99 8.20 -31.14
N SER A 296 -5.76 8.79 -29.96
CA SER A 296 -4.45 8.79 -29.29
C SER A 296 -3.97 7.38 -28.96
N ILE A 297 -4.85 6.48 -28.52
CA ILE A 297 -4.50 5.08 -28.23
C ILE A 297 -4.03 4.38 -29.50
N VAL A 298 -4.80 4.51 -30.58
CA VAL A 298 -4.47 3.93 -31.88
C VAL A 298 -3.13 4.49 -32.36
N TYR A 299 -2.94 5.80 -32.26
CA TYR A 299 -1.71 6.47 -32.65
C TYR A 299 -0.50 5.96 -31.87
N LEU A 300 -0.60 5.83 -30.54
CA LEU A 300 0.45 5.29 -29.68
C LEU A 300 0.79 3.84 -30.06
N VAL A 301 -0.23 2.99 -30.20
CA VAL A 301 -0.05 1.58 -30.59
C VAL A 301 0.61 1.48 -31.96
N GLU A 302 0.26 2.31 -32.93
CA GLU A 302 0.83 2.26 -34.29
C GLU A 302 2.26 2.80 -34.34
N ASN A 303 2.56 3.89 -33.64
CA ASN A 303 3.82 4.62 -33.83
C ASN A 303 4.90 4.30 -32.79
N MET A 304 4.58 3.75 -31.61
CA MET A 304 5.59 3.28 -30.66
C MET A 304 6.08 1.88 -31.06
N ILE A 305 7.23 1.82 -31.73
CA ILE A 305 7.75 0.60 -32.38
C ILE A 305 8.16 -0.47 -31.35
N ASN A 306 8.68 -0.06 -30.19
CA ASN A 306 9.17 -0.96 -29.16
C ASN A 306 8.12 -1.34 -28.11
N LEU A 307 6.93 -0.76 -28.17
CA LEU A 307 5.86 -0.97 -27.20
C LEU A 307 5.41 -2.44 -27.18
N ARG A 308 5.45 -3.03 -25.99
CA ARG A 308 5.03 -4.41 -25.66
C ARG A 308 3.86 -4.43 -24.69
N SER A 309 3.77 -3.44 -23.81
CA SER A 309 2.69 -3.29 -22.84
C SER A 309 2.15 -1.87 -22.87
N LEU A 310 0.83 -1.73 -22.95
CA LEU A 310 0.12 -0.46 -22.85
C LEU A 310 -0.97 -0.58 -21.80
N ASP A 311 -0.87 0.19 -20.72
CA ASP A 311 -1.94 0.39 -19.74
C ASP A 311 -2.50 1.80 -19.90
N VAL A 312 -3.65 1.92 -20.55
CA VAL A 312 -4.18 3.23 -20.94
C VAL A 312 -5.59 3.44 -20.43
N GLN A 313 -5.83 4.63 -19.90
CA GLN A 313 -7.14 5.12 -19.51
C GLN A 313 -7.62 6.15 -20.54
N CYS A 314 -8.87 6.05 -20.98
CA CYS A 314 -9.46 6.97 -21.97
C CYS A 314 -10.66 7.72 -21.39
N HIS A 315 -10.82 9.00 -21.74
CA HIS A 315 -11.89 9.86 -21.21
C HIS A 315 -13.03 10.18 -22.19
N ASP A 316 -13.04 9.59 -23.39
CA ASP A 316 -14.04 9.85 -24.41
C ASP A 316 -15.40 9.16 -24.09
N GLU A 317 -16.50 9.93 -24.16
CA GLU A 317 -17.87 9.49 -23.86
C GLU A 317 -18.34 8.36 -24.79
N ILE A 318 -17.94 8.37 -26.06
CA ILE A 318 -18.33 7.37 -27.07
C ILE A 318 -17.78 5.99 -26.70
N THR A 319 -16.55 5.94 -26.20
CA THR A 319 -15.93 4.72 -25.71
C THR A 319 -16.61 4.17 -24.47
N ARG A 320 -17.17 5.02 -23.60
CA ARG A 320 -17.80 4.56 -22.35
C ARG A 320 -18.98 3.64 -22.63
N GLU A 321 -19.81 3.94 -23.64
CA GLU A 321 -20.92 3.07 -24.06
C GLU A 321 -20.46 1.81 -24.81
N HIS A 322 -19.51 1.92 -25.74
CA HIS A 322 -18.98 0.77 -26.49
C HIS A 322 -18.18 -0.20 -25.60
N PHE A 323 -17.47 0.27 -24.56
CA PHE A 323 -16.80 -0.61 -23.60
C PHE A 323 -17.78 -1.34 -22.68
N LEU A 324 -18.87 -0.69 -22.28
CA LEU A 324 -19.95 -1.33 -21.52
C LEU A 324 -20.63 -2.43 -22.34
N SER A 325 -20.79 -2.24 -23.66
CA SER A 325 -21.36 -3.27 -24.54
C SER A 325 -20.41 -4.46 -24.77
N ILE A 326 -19.10 -4.22 -24.89
CA ILE A 326 -18.08 -5.29 -24.99
C ILE A 326 -17.99 -6.10 -23.70
N LYS A 327 -18.05 -5.45 -22.52
CA LYS A 327 -18.05 -6.13 -21.21
C LYS A 327 -19.23 -7.08 -21.06
N LYS A 328 -20.43 -6.67 -21.50
CA LYS A 328 -21.64 -7.52 -21.50
C LYS A 328 -21.51 -8.78 -22.37
N HIS A 329 -20.71 -8.73 -23.43
CA HIS A 329 -20.50 -9.88 -24.33
C HIS A 329 -19.35 -10.81 -23.88
N HIS A 330 -18.50 -10.38 -22.95
CA HIS A 330 -17.26 -11.07 -22.59
C HIS A 330 -17.06 -11.20 -21.07
N GLU A 331 -18.09 -11.57 -20.31
CA GLU A 331 -18.06 -11.88 -18.86
C GLU A 331 -17.13 -13.08 -18.47
N GLY A 332 -16.07 -13.35 -19.23
CA GLY A 332 -15.12 -14.44 -18.99
C GLY A 332 -13.63 -14.09 -19.03
N SER A 333 -13.20 -12.82 -19.17
CA SER A 333 -11.75 -12.50 -19.23
C SER A 333 -11.34 -11.30 -18.39
N HIS A 334 -10.91 -11.55 -17.16
CA HIS A 334 -10.22 -10.57 -16.30
C HIS A 334 -8.73 -10.35 -16.65
N ASN A 335 -8.21 -10.97 -17.72
CA ASN A 335 -6.82 -10.85 -18.13
C ASN A 335 -6.72 -10.21 -19.52
N GLY A 336 -5.81 -9.23 -19.68
CA GLY A 336 -5.65 -8.43 -20.89
C GLY A 336 -5.39 -9.27 -22.15
N HIS A 337 -5.72 -8.70 -23.31
CA HIS A 337 -5.62 -9.41 -24.58
C HIS A 337 -4.21 -9.30 -25.17
N LEU A 338 -3.59 -10.45 -25.45
CA LEU A 338 -2.35 -10.53 -26.22
C LEU A 338 -2.69 -10.52 -27.71
N LEU A 339 -2.50 -9.37 -28.37
CA LEU A 339 -2.88 -9.18 -29.77
C LEU A 339 -1.67 -8.74 -30.60
N LYS A 340 -1.60 -9.20 -31.86
CA LYS A 340 -0.65 -8.64 -32.83
C LYS A 340 -0.97 -7.15 -33.04
N LYS A 341 0.04 -6.27 -33.04
CA LYS A 341 -0.11 -4.80 -33.16
C LYS A 341 -1.08 -4.37 -34.29
N LYS A 342 -0.95 -4.95 -35.50
CA LYS A 342 -1.87 -4.69 -36.63
C LYS A 342 -3.31 -5.17 -36.38
N LYS A 343 -3.50 -6.32 -35.73
CA LYS A 343 -4.83 -6.83 -35.36
C LYS A 343 -5.48 -5.97 -34.28
N LEU A 344 -4.72 -5.52 -33.29
CA LEU A 344 -5.21 -4.60 -32.25
C LEU A 344 -5.62 -3.26 -32.85
N SER A 345 -4.79 -2.65 -33.70
CA SER A 345 -5.15 -1.41 -34.41
C SER A 345 -6.39 -1.60 -35.28
N LYS A 346 -6.45 -2.65 -36.11
CA LYS A 346 -7.61 -2.95 -36.96
C LYS A 346 -8.88 -3.21 -36.13
N TRP A 347 -8.75 -3.90 -35.00
CA TRP A 347 -9.85 -4.15 -34.06
C TRP A 347 -10.35 -2.84 -33.43
N LEU A 348 -9.44 -2.00 -32.92
CA LEU A 348 -9.78 -0.67 -32.39
C LEU A 348 -10.49 0.18 -33.44
N LYS A 349 -9.94 0.24 -34.66
CA LYS A 349 -10.54 0.95 -35.80
C LYS A 349 -11.91 0.40 -36.20
N ASN A 350 -12.13 -0.91 -36.12
CA ASN A 350 -13.37 -1.57 -36.59
C ASN A 350 -14.50 -1.57 -35.54
N HIS A 351 -14.21 -1.78 -34.26
CA HIS A 351 -15.21 -1.76 -33.19
C HIS A 351 -15.55 -0.35 -32.68
N LEU A 352 -14.76 0.65 -33.08
CA LEU A 352 -15.02 2.05 -32.81
C LEU A 352 -15.42 2.82 -34.09
N LYS A 353 -15.82 2.13 -35.17
CA LYS A 353 -16.41 2.78 -36.34
C LYS A 353 -17.69 3.52 -35.93
N ILE A 354 -17.52 4.82 -35.71
CA ILE A 354 -18.28 5.94 -36.27
C ILE A 354 -19.58 5.46 -36.92
N ALA A 355 -20.70 5.87 -36.32
CA ALA A 355 -22.02 5.78 -36.92
C ALA A 355 -22.06 6.62 -38.21
N ASP A 356 -21.54 6.08 -39.31
CA ASP A 356 -21.99 6.49 -40.63
C ASP A 356 -23.36 5.84 -40.83
N CYS A 357 -24.39 6.69 -40.72
CA CYS A 357 -25.68 6.45 -41.32
C CYS A 357 -25.47 6.12 -42.81
N THR A 358 -25.41 4.83 -43.18
CA THR A 358 -26.00 4.23 -44.39
C THR A 358 -25.52 2.78 -44.57
N GLY A 359 -26.47 1.84 -44.49
CA GLY A 359 -26.42 0.54 -45.20
C GLY A 359 -25.63 -0.62 -44.56
N SER A 360 -26.36 -1.65 -44.12
CA SER A 360 -25.88 -3.05 -44.17
C SER A 360 -25.63 -3.49 -45.64
N PRO A 361 -25.05 -4.68 -45.97
CA PRO A 361 -24.50 -5.78 -45.14
C PRO A 361 -23.14 -6.36 -45.67
N HIS A 362 -22.69 -7.45 -45.04
CA HIS A 362 -21.80 -8.53 -45.53
C HIS A 362 -20.35 -8.58 -45.02
N LEU A 363 -20.14 -9.49 -44.05
CA LEU A 363 -18.87 -10.17 -43.83
C LEU A 363 -18.63 -11.18 -44.96
N LYS A 364 -17.59 -10.97 -45.77
CA LYS A 364 -16.95 -12.00 -46.57
C LYS A 364 -15.57 -12.32 -45.98
N ASN A 365 -15.33 -13.62 -45.82
CA ASN A 365 -14.03 -14.23 -45.51
C ASN A 365 -13.13 -14.27 -46.75
N GLY A 366 -11.81 -14.28 -46.55
CA GLY A 366 -10.73 -14.36 -47.55
C GLY A 366 -10.03 -13.02 -47.75
N ASP A 367 -8.70 -12.87 -47.79
CA ASP A 367 -7.61 -13.81 -48.07
C ASP A 367 -6.28 -13.35 -47.42
N ASP A 368 -5.32 -14.27 -47.35
CA ASP A 368 -3.91 -14.10 -47.01
C ASP A 368 -3.20 -13.07 -47.89
N GLU A 369 -2.29 -12.25 -47.33
CA GLU A 369 -1.10 -11.77 -48.06
C GLU A 369 -0.02 -11.18 -47.12
N ASN A 370 1.17 -11.80 -47.18
CA ASN A 370 2.51 -11.28 -46.87
C ASN A 370 2.77 -10.63 -45.49
N MET A 371 2.96 -11.50 -44.49
CA MET A 371 3.52 -11.13 -43.16
C MET A 371 5.03 -10.86 -43.23
N SER A 372 5.41 -9.58 -43.21
CA SER A 372 6.78 -9.18 -42.86
C SER A 372 7.01 -9.23 -41.34
N ASN A 373 8.28 -9.44 -40.96
CA ASN A 373 8.79 -9.87 -39.66
C ASN A 373 8.67 -8.83 -38.51
N THR A 374 7.61 -8.00 -38.48
CA THR A 374 7.45 -6.87 -37.54
C THR A 374 6.24 -6.97 -36.59
N ASP A 375 5.48 -8.06 -36.63
CA ASP A 375 4.30 -8.24 -35.76
C ASP A 375 4.70 -8.68 -34.34
N ARG A 376 5.21 -7.75 -33.53
CA ARG A 376 5.36 -7.93 -32.08
C ARG A 376 3.98 -7.97 -31.41
N LEU A 377 3.81 -8.88 -30.46
CA LEU A 377 2.61 -8.98 -29.64
C LEU A 377 2.58 -7.84 -28.62
N ILE A 378 1.42 -7.21 -28.45
CA ILE A 378 1.20 -6.15 -27.46
C ILE A 378 0.14 -6.64 -26.47
N HIS A 379 0.45 -6.53 -25.18
CA HIS A 379 -0.51 -6.63 -24.11
C HIS A 379 -1.12 -5.24 -23.88
N CYS A 380 -2.40 -5.07 -24.19
CA CYS A 380 -3.10 -3.81 -23.97
C CYS A 380 -4.15 -3.99 -22.88
N ARG A 381 -4.04 -3.20 -21.81
CA ARG A 381 -5.08 -3.05 -20.79
C ARG A 381 -5.74 -1.71 -21.01
N LEU A 382 -7.04 -1.75 -21.30
CA LEU A 382 -7.90 -0.59 -21.39
C LEU A 382 -8.67 -0.53 -20.08
N SER A 383 -8.36 0.48 -19.27
CA SER A 383 -9.10 0.73 -18.04
C SER A 383 -10.09 1.86 -18.32
N ASN A 384 -11.37 1.62 -18.04
CA ASN A 384 -12.27 2.74 -17.86
C ASN A 384 -11.90 3.41 -16.55
N ASN A 385 -12.02 4.73 -16.54
CA ASN A 385 -12.13 5.44 -15.29
C ASN A 385 -13.29 4.78 -14.52
N HIS A 386 -12.98 4.01 -13.48
CA HIS A 386 -13.92 3.80 -12.38
C HIS A 386 -13.97 5.10 -11.55
N SER A 387 -14.06 6.25 -12.22
CA SER A 387 -15.03 7.24 -11.79
C SER A 387 -16.39 6.65 -12.12
N SER A 388 -16.94 5.99 -11.11
CA SER A 388 -18.34 5.63 -10.97
C SER A 388 -19.25 6.76 -11.46
N ASN A 389 -19.57 6.71 -12.76
CA ASN A 389 -20.82 7.23 -13.31
C ASN A 389 -21.46 5.99 -13.95
N GLN A 390 -22.02 5.14 -13.08
CA GLN A 390 -23.28 4.48 -13.38
C GLN A 390 -24.34 5.49 -12.96
N SER A 391 -25.20 5.88 -13.91
CA SER A 391 -26.55 6.40 -13.65
C SER A 391 -26.71 7.27 -12.41
N GLN A 392 -25.97 8.37 -12.27
CA GLN A 392 -26.18 9.38 -11.24
C GLN A 392 -26.57 8.79 -9.86
N GLU A 393 -25.88 7.72 -9.44
CA GLU A 393 -25.91 7.26 -8.03
C GLU A 393 -25.13 8.34 -7.28
N ARG A 394 -25.81 9.13 -6.45
CA ARG A 394 -25.14 10.18 -5.68
C ARG A 394 -24.15 9.48 -4.76
N ILE A 395 -22.96 10.05 -4.57
CA ILE A 395 -21.94 9.44 -3.70
C ILE A 395 -21.79 10.35 -2.50
N CYS A 396 -22.06 9.81 -1.32
CA CYS A 396 -21.81 10.50 -0.06
C CYS A 396 -20.35 10.31 0.33
N ARG A 397 -19.63 11.42 0.57
CA ARG A 397 -18.22 11.38 0.97
C ARG A 397 -18.06 11.83 2.40
N TYR A 398 -17.31 11.05 3.16
CA TYR A 398 -17.03 11.28 4.57
C TYR A 398 -15.53 11.33 4.85
N GLN A 399 -15.16 12.06 5.89
CA GLN A 399 -13.81 12.17 6.42
C GLN A 399 -13.80 11.67 7.87
N ILE A 400 -12.89 10.74 8.16
CA ILE A 400 -12.68 10.14 9.48
C ILE A 400 -11.23 10.35 9.89
N ARG A 401 -10.99 10.97 11.06
CA ARG A 401 -9.63 11.27 11.53
C ARG A 401 -8.98 10.01 12.14
N GLY A 402 -7.89 9.56 11.53
CA GLY A 402 -7.19 8.31 11.76
C GLY A 402 -6.44 8.18 13.09
N THR A 403 -5.99 9.28 13.69
CA THR A 403 -5.38 9.27 15.04
C THR A 403 -6.40 9.06 16.17
N ILE A 404 -7.69 8.89 15.87
CA ILE A 404 -8.79 8.80 16.85
C ILE A 404 -9.58 7.48 16.72
N LEU A 405 -9.10 6.53 15.91
CA LEU A 405 -9.77 5.24 15.67
C LEU A 405 -9.42 4.14 16.69
N SER A 406 -8.83 4.53 17.83
CA SER A 406 -8.72 3.63 18.97
C SER A 406 -10.09 3.46 19.61
N LEU A 407 -10.44 2.26 20.08
CA LEU A 407 -11.72 1.91 20.70
C LEU A 407 -12.09 2.74 21.96
N ARG A 408 -11.24 3.69 22.36
CA ARG A 408 -11.34 4.51 23.58
C ARG A 408 -11.62 5.98 23.32
N ASP A 409 -11.52 6.45 22.08
CA ASP A 409 -11.61 7.88 21.78
C ASP A 409 -12.94 8.24 21.11
N ASN A 410 -13.51 9.38 21.51
CA ASN A 410 -14.68 9.96 20.86
C ASN A 410 -14.26 10.76 19.63
N PHE A 411 -14.97 10.62 18.52
CA PHE A 411 -14.68 11.38 17.30
C PHE A 411 -15.92 11.71 16.49
N THR A 412 -15.78 12.69 15.60
CA THR A 412 -16.84 13.14 14.70
C THR A 412 -16.47 12.81 13.26
N ILE A 413 -17.43 12.28 12.51
CA ILE A 413 -17.33 12.00 11.09
C ILE A 413 -17.90 13.20 10.34
N LYS A 414 -17.10 13.76 9.43
CA LYS A 414 -17.46 14.96 8.65
C LYS A 414 -17.77 14.59 7.21
N ASP A 415 -18.52 15.42 6.48
CA ASP A 415 -18.66 15.29 5.03
C ASP A 415 -17.47 15.91 4.26
N GLU A 416 -17.55 15.95 2.93
CA GLU A 416 -16.53 16.57 2.07
C GLU A 416 -16.41 18.09 2.22
N LEU A 417 -17.44 18.76 2.70
CA LEU A 417 -17.48 20.21 2.95
C LEU A 417 -17.02 20.56 4.38
N GLY A 418 -16.80 19.55 5.23
CA GLY A 418 -16.34 19.68 6.60
C GLY A 418 -17.45 19.79 7.65
N TYR A 419 -18.72 19.60 7.25
CA TYR A 419 -19.87 19.57 8.16
C TYR A 419 -19.90 18.26 8.95
N ASP A 420 -20.25 18.35 10.23
CA ASP A 420 -20.38 17.18 11.11
C ASP A 420 -21.63 16.39 10.69
N MET A 421 -21.47 15.10 10.44
CA MET A 421 -22.56 14.21 9.98
C MET A 421 -22.93 13.16 11.00
N PHE A 422 -21.94 12.61 11.70
CA PHE A 422 -22.13 11.59 12.73
C PHE A 422 -21.14 11.78 13.87
N ASN A 423 -21.54 11.37 15.07
CA ASN A 423 -20.68 11.29 16.23
C ASN A 423 -20.44 9.83 16.62
N VAL A 424 -19.21 9.52 17.03
CA VAL A 424 -18.83 8.21 17.55
C VAL A 424 -18.40 8.36 19.00
N ARG A 425 -19.11 7.70 19.91
CA ARG A 425 -18.83 7.72 21.34
C ARG A 425 -18.36 6.35 21.83
N SER A 426 -17.32 6.33 22.65
CA SER A 426 -16.89 5.14 23.40
C SER A 426 -17.63 5.05 24.73
N LYS A 427 -18.27 3.90 25.02
CA LYS A 427 -18.89 3.63 26.32
C LYS A 427 -17.86 3.00 27.25
N ILE A 428 -17.24 3.83 28.10
CA ILE A 428 -16.15 3.47 29.04
C ILE A 428 -16.63 2.56 30.21
N LEU A 429 -17.94 2.30 30.34
CA LEU A 429 -18.56 1.71 31.54
C LEU A 429 -18.68 0.17 31.55
N SER A 430 -18.13 -0.55 30.56
CA SER A 430 -18.20 -2.03 30.53
C SER A 430 -16.92 -2.68 30.03
N ILE A 431 -16.58 -3.85 30.60
CA ILE A 431 -15.50 -4.73 30.11
C ILE A 431 -15.89 -5.23 28.71
N GLY A 432 -15.21 -4.69 27.69
CA GLY A 432 -15.53 -4.87 26.28
C GLY A 432 -15.74 -3.51 25.63
N ASP A 433 -14.84 -3.13 24.73
CA ASP A 433 -14.92 -1.85 24.07
C ASP A 433 -16.20 -1.79 23.20
N ASN A 434 -17.07 -0.81 23.49
CA ASN A 434 -18.32 -0.58 22.80
C ASN A 434 -18.30 0.83 22.19
N LEU A 435 -18.38 0.93 20.86
CA LEU A 435 -18.58 2.20 20.17
C LEU A 435 -20.05 2.37 19.80
N VAL A 436 -20.54 3.60 19.89
CA VAL A 436 -21.88 3.98 19.46
C VAL A 436 -21.76 5.08 18.42
N LEU A 437 -22.31 4.83 17.23
CA LEU A 437 -22.45 5.79 16.16
C LEU A 437 -23.82 6.47 16.27
N GLU A 438 -23.81 7.79 16.30
CA GLU A 438 -24.98 8.66 16.53
C GLU A 438 -25.10 9.67 15.39
N ASP A 439 -26.33 10.09 15.10
CA ASP A 439 -26.54 11.27 14.26
C ASP A 439 -26.14 12.57 15.00
N ILE A 440 -26.27 13.71 14.32
CA ILE A 440 -25.94 15.01 14.90
C ILE A 440 -26.91 15.45 16.02
N ASP A 441 -28.13 14.89 16.02
CA ASP A 441 -29.15 15.12 17.04
C ASP A 441 -28.91 14.25 18.29
N GLY A 442 -27.93 13.33 18.25
CA GLY A 442 -27.53 12.46 19.34
C GLY A 442 -28.33 11.16 19.44
N ASN A 443 -29.11 10.82 18.41
CA ASN A 443 -29.81 9.54 18.35
C ASN A 443 -28.82 8.42 18.03
N GLU A 444 -28.80 7.38 18.86
CA GLU A 444 -27.97 6.19 18.60
C GLU A 444 -28.49 5.47 17.35
N LEU A 445 -27.61 5.27 16.35
CA LEU A 445 -27.94 4.57 15.11
C LEU A 445 -27.39 3.14 15.11
N ILE A 446 -26.12 3.00 15.50
CA ILE A 446 -25.40 1.73 15.44
C ILE A 446 -24.52 1.53 16.67
N LYS A 447 -24.52 0.32 17.20
CA LYS A 447 -23.61 -0.13 18.24
C LYS A 447 -22.62 -1.13 17.66
N ILE A 448 -21.33 -0.92 17.95
CA ILE A 448 -20.24 -1.81 17.60
C ILE A 448 -19.73 -2.42 18.91
N ARG A 449 -19.83 -3.74 19.02
CA ARG A 449 -19.41 -4.49 20.21
C ARG A 449 -18.32 -5.48 19.85
N GLN A 450 -17.20 -5.41 20.56
CA GLN A 450 -16.17 -6.43 20.46
C GLN A 450 -16.46 -7.59 21.43
N GLU A 451 -16.41 -8.83 20.94
CA GLU A 451 -16.40 -9.99 21.82
C GLU A 451 -14.99 -10.23 22.38
N LEU A 452 -14.88 -10.24 23.70
CA LEU A 452 -13.68 -10.64 24.40
C LEU A 452 -13.65 -12.18 24.55
N PHE A 453 -12.47 -12.77 24.81
CA PHE A 453 -12.24 -14.22 25.03
C PHE A 453 -12.14 -15.14 23.80
N HIS A 454 -12.09 -14.60 22.58
CA HIS A 454 -11.78 -15.37 21.38
C HIS A 454 -10.31 -15.21 20.97
N LEU A 455 -9.68 -16.28 20.45
CA LEU A 455 -8.31 -16.27 19.92
C LEU A 455 -8.17 -15.33 18.70
N HIS A 456 -9.29 -14.94 18.08
CA HIS A 456 -9.36 -14.01 16.95
C HIS A 456 -10.26 -12.82 17.29
N PRO A 457 -9.99 -11.61 16.77
CA PRO A 457 -10.90 -10.47 16.89
C PRO A 457 -12.27 -10.80 16.26
N THR A 458 -13.33 -10.62 17.05
CA THR A 458 -14.73 -10.79 16.64
C THR A 458 -15.51 -9.54 17.01
N PHE A 459 -16.27 -9.01 16.05
CA PHE A 459 -17.08 -7.80 16.23
C PHE A 459 -18.52 -8.03 15.81
N HIS A 460 -19.44 -7.43 16.56
CA HIS A 460 -20.87 -7.39 16.26
C HIS A 460 -21.28 -5.95 15.99
N ILE A 461 -21.91 -5.75 14.84
CA ILE A 461 -22.57 -4.48 14.49
C ILE A 461 -24.06 -4.70 14.75
N MET A 462 -24.68 -3.82 15.53
CA MET A 462 -26.07 -3.92 15.97
C MET A 462 -26.79 -2.60 15.72
N SER A 463 -28.08 -2.65 15.41
CA SER A 463 -28.90 -1.44 15.34
C SER A 463 -29.18 -0.94 16.76
N ALA A 464 -29.01 0.35 16.98
CA ALA A 464 -29.53 1.01 18.16
C ALA A 464 -31.00 1.36 17.89
N GLY A 465 -31.91 0.41 18.11
CA GLY A 465 -33.33 0.65 17.90
C GLY A 465 -33.95 1.54 19.00
N ASP A 466 -35.14 2.06 18.73
CA ASP A 466 -35.99 2.78 19.70
C ASP A 466 -36.42 1.86 20.85
N GLY A 467 -35.56 1.76 21.87
CA GLY A 467 -35.98 1.46 23.23
C GLY A 467 -36.44 0.02 23.56
N ASN A 468 -35.95 -1.04 22.88
CA ASN A 468 -35.74 -2.40 23.45
C ASN A 468 -35.48 -3.56 22.44
N SER A 469 -35.27 -3.29 21.15
CA SER A 469 -34.95 -4.35 20.18
C SER A 469 -33.62 -4.09 19.48
N GLU A 470 -32.52 -4.55 20.09
CA GLU A 470 -31.22 -4.60 19.42
C GLU A 470 -31.24 -5.76 18.40
N SER A 471 -31.14 -5.42 17.12
CA SER A 471 -31.02 -6.41 16.04
C SER A 471 -29.57 -6.48 15.56
N SER A 472 -29.02 -7.70 15.45
CA SER A 472 -27.67 -7.90 14.91
C SER A 472 -27.69 -7.60 13.41
N LEU A 473 -26.92 -6.60 13.00
CA LEU A 473 -26.81 -6.15 11.61
C LEU A 473 -25.73 -6.92 10.86
N ALA A 474 -24.56 -7.13 11.48
CA ALA A 474 -23.45 -7.87 10.89
C ALA A 474 -22.59 -8.55 11.95
N HIS A 475 -21.97 -9.66 11.56
CA HIS A 475 -21.02 -10.39 12.37
C HIS A 475 -19.69 -10.51 11.63
N ILE A 476 -18.64 -9.98 12.22
CA ILE A 476 -17.33 -9.86 11.59
C ILE A 476 -16.36 -10.76 12.35
N LYS A 477 -15.90 -11.81 11.69
CA LYS A 477 -14.96 -12.78 12.24
C LYS A 477 -13.68 -12.83 11.41
N LYS A 478 -12.55 -12.39 11.97
CA LYS A 478 -11.25 -12.53 11.28
C LYS A 478 -10.84 -14.00 11.28
N LYS A 479 -10.91 -14.66 10.11
CA LYS A 479 -10.29 -15.99 9.93
C LYS A 479 -8.79 -15.80 9.67
N PHE A 480 -7.94 -16.41 10.47
CA PHE A 480 -6.49 -16.47 10.23
C PHE A 480 -6.21 -17.25 8.93
N ARG A 481 -6.23 -16.56 7.79
CA ARG A 481 -5.67 -17.07 6.53
C ARG A 481 -4.59 -16.08 6.10
N VAL A 482 -3.34 -16.42 6.42
CA VAL A 482 -2.11 -15.62 6.32
C VAL A 482 -1.80 -15.09 4.90
N PHE A 483 -2.62 -15.37 3.88
CA PHE A 483 -2.32 -15.06 2.48
C PHE A 483 -3.47 -14.45 1.66
N HIS A 484 -4.65 -14.16 2.23
CA HIS A 484 -5.78 -13.64 1.45
C HIS A 484 -6.21 -12.24 1.92
N LYS A 485 -6.07 -11.25 1.03
CA LYS A 485 -6.44 -9.83 1.21
C LYS A 485 -7.94 -9.55 1.03
N LYS A 486 -8.77 -10.57 1.23
CA LYS A 486 -10.21 -10.57 0.96
C LYS A 486 -10.95 -11.04 2.19
N PHE A 487 -11.79 -10.18 2.76
CA PHE A 487 -12.63 -10.51 3.92
C PHE A 487 -14.09 -10.45 3.52
N THR A 488 -14.86 -11.46 3.91
CA THR A 488 -16.29 -11.52 3.66
C THR A 488 -17.04 -11.28 4.96
N ILE A 489 -18.08 -10.45 4.91
CA ILE A 489 -18.90 -10.06 6.04
C ILE A 489 -20.34 -10.42 5.72
N ASP A 490 -20.91 -11.26 6.56
CA ASP A 490 -22.31 -11.63 6.49
C ASP A 490 -23.12 -10.60 7.30
N SER A 491 -24.12 -10.01 6.65
CA SER A 491 -25.02 -9.02 7.24
C SER A 491 -26.46 -9.25 6.82
N ILE A 492 -27.40 -8.65 7.54
CA ILE A 492 -28.82 -8.65 7.14
C ILE A 492 -29.07 -7.89 5.84
N TYR A 493 -28.17 -6.98 5.46
CA TYR A 493 -28.24 -6.21 4.22
C TYR A 493 -27.65 -6.97 3.03
N GLY A 494 -27.07 -8.16 3.24
CA GLY A 494 -26.41 -8.97 2.22
C GLY A 494 -24.97 -9.32 2.60
N GLN A 495 -24.28 -10.00 1.70
CA GLN A 495 -22.88 -10.35 1.88
C GLN A 495 -21.97 -9.27 1.31
N TYR A 496 -21.16 -8.67 2.18
CA TYR A 496 -20.16 -7.68 1.82
C TYR A 496 -18.78 -8.33 1.71
N THR A 497 -17.95 -7.78 0.83
CA THR A 497 -16.62 -8.27 0.55
C THR A 497 -15.66 -7.08 0.51
N ILE A 498 -14.61 -7.14 1.32
CA ILE A 498 -13.59 -6.11 1.40
C ILE A 498 -12.35 -6.59 0.69
N GLU A 499 -11.84 -5.77 -0.23
CA GLU A 499 -10.64 -6.05 -1.01
C GLU A 499 -9.67 -4.87 -0.90
N ALA A 500 -8.39 -5.18 -0.66
CA ALA A 500 -7.33 -4.18 -0.75
C ALA A 500 -7.03 -3.89 -2.23
N VAL A 501 -7.17 -2.63 -2.64
CA VAL A 501 -6.94 -2.18 -4.03
C VAL A 501 -5.48 -1.79 -4.22
N ASP A 502 -4.91 -1.05 -3.27
CA ASP A 502 -3.49 -0.69 -3.22
C ASP A 502 -3.00 -0.79 -1.77
N MET A 503 -2.00 -1.64 -1.55
CA MET A 503 -1.42 -1.90 -0.23
C MET A 503 -0.56 -0.73 0.26
N LEU A 504 0.09 0.00 -0.66
CA LEU A 504 0.96 1.12 -0.33
C LEU A 504 0.11 2.35 0.03
N ALA A 505 -0.94 2.60 -0.74
CA ALA A 505 -1.84 3.75 -0.52
C ALA A 505 -2.94 3.50 0.54
N HIS A 506 -2.94 2.34 1.22
CA HIS A 506 -3.97 1.96 2.20
C HIS A 506 -5.40 2.17 1.67
N THR A 507 -5.64 1.71 0.43
CA THR A 507 -6.96 1.83 -0.21
C THR A 507 -7.72 0.52 -0.16
N PHE A 508 -8.96 0.58 0.32
CA PHE A 508 -9.85 -0.57 0.45
C PHE A 508 -11.14 -0.32 -0.33
N ARG A 509 -11.67 -1.38 -0.92
CA ARG A 509 -12.97 -1.37 -1.57
C ARG A 509 -13.91 -2.33 -0.86
N ILE A 510 -15.10 -1.85 -0.53
CA ILE A 510 -16.20 -2.67 -0.03
C ILE A 510 -17.13 -2.93 -1.22
N THR A 511 -17.41 -4.19 -1.47
CA THR A 511 -18.26 -4.68 -2.55
C THR A 511 -19.40 -5.50 -1.98
N LYS A 512 -20.55 -5.48 -2.65
CA LYS A 512 -21.70 -6.32 -2.37
C LYS A 512 -21.99 -7.11 -3.65
N GLY A 513 -21.62 -8.39 -3.66
CA GLY A 513 -21.44 -9.12 -4.92
C GLY A 513 -20.35 -8.47 -5.79
N GLU A 514 -20.67 -8.10 -7.02
CA GLU A 514 -19.75 -7.41 -7.94
C GLU A 514 -19.84 -5.88 -7.90
N ARG A 515 -20.83 -5.32 -7.18
CA ARG A 515 -21.06 -3.88 -7.10
C ARG A 515 -20.20 -3.26 -5.99
N SER A 516 -19.45 -2.21 -6.31
CA SER A 516 -18.71 -1.42 -5.33
C SER A 516 -19.66 -0.52 -4.57
N VAL A 517 -19.78 -0.72 -3.26
CA VAL A 517 -20.68 0.04 -2.38
C VAL A 517 -19.94 1.13 -1.60
N ALA A 518 -18.64 0.94 -1.36
CA ALA A 518 -17.80 1.98 -0.78
C ALA A 518 -16.33 1.87 -1.17
N ASN A 519 -15.66 3.01 -1.26
CA ASN A 519 -14.22 3.12 -1.46
C ASN A 519 -13.62 3.91 -0.29
N ILE A 520 -12.59 3.35 0.32
CA ILE A 520 -11.85 3.94 1.42
C ILE A 520 -10.46 4.27 0.92
N SER A 521 -10.03 5.51 1.11
CA SER A 521 -8.67 5.95 0.81
C SER A 521 -8.08 6.73 1.97
N LYS A 522 -6.86 6.39 2.37
CA LYS A 522 -6.13 7.16 3.36
C LYS A 522 -5.49 8.36 2.68
N LYS A 523 -5.83 9.58 3.11
CA LYS A 523 -5.13 10.81 2.71
C LYS A 523 -4.10 11.17 3.77
N TYR A 524 -2.85 11.30 3.34
CA TYR A 524 -1.77 11.84 4.16
C TYR A 524 -1.79 13.37 4.06
N LEU A 525 -2.63 14.03 4.86
CA LEU A 525 -2.57 15.48 5.07
C LEU A 525 -1.82 15.78 6.38
N LYS A 526 -1.19 16.95 6.44
CA LYS A 526 -0.29 17.38 7.53
C LYS A 526 -0.94 17.15 8.91
N ALA A 527 -0.17 16.51 9.80
CA ALA A 527 -0.38 16.33 11.24
C ALA A 527 -1.51 15.42 11.76
N ALA A 528 -2.37 14.84 10.89
CA ALA A 528 -3.29 13.77 11.30
C ALA A 528 -3.68 12.88 10.11
N ASP A 529 -3.49 11.57 10.26
CA ASP A 529 -4.04 10.59 9.32
C ASP A 529 -5.54 10.86 9.13
N THR A 530 -6.04 10.92 7.89
CA THR A 530 -7.48 11.09 7.63
C THR A 530 -7.93 10.10 6.55
N TYR A 531 -8.93 9.30 6.87
CA TYR A 531 -9.56 8.38 5.92
C TYR A 531 -10.71 9.10 5.22
N THR A 532 -10.70 9.04 3.89
CA THR A 532 -11.85 9.45 3.06
C THR A 532 -12.65 8.20 2.74
N VAL A 533 -13.95 8.23 3.02
CA VAL A 533 -14.88 7.14 2.73
C VAL A 533 -15.92 7.65 1.75
N ALA A 534 -15.95 7.10 0.53
CA ALA A 534 -16.96 7.39 -0.46
C ALA A 534 -17.95 6.22 -0.51
N ILE A 535 -19.22 6.48 -0.23
CA ILE A 535 -20.29 5.48 -0.09
C ILE A 535 -21.38 5.79 -1.13
N ALA A 536 -21.92 4.77 -1.79
CA ALA A 536 -23.07 4.92 -2.68
C ALA A 536 -24.30 5.42 -1.88
N ASP A 537 -25.08 6.36 -2.42
CA ASP A 537 -26.22 7.00 -1.75
C ASP A 537 -27.34 6.02 -1.37
N ASP A 538 -27.52 4.97 -2.16
CA ASP A 538 -28.54 3.94 -1.94
C ASP A 538 -28.17 2.92 -0.85
N GLU A 539 -26.97 3.01 -0.27
CA GLU A 539 -26.54 2.18 0.85
C GLU A 539 -26.79 2.86 2.21
N ASN A 540 -26.86 2.05 3.27
CA ASN A 540 -26.99 2.58 4.62
C ASN A 540 -25.64 3.19 5.06
N GLN A 541 -25.57 4.53 5.00
CA GLN A 541 -24.37 5.30 5.28
C GLN A 541 -23.77 4.98 6.65
N ALA A 542 -24.61 4.96 7.70
CA ALA A 542 -24.21 4.67 9.06
C ALA A 542 -23.61 3.25 9.17
N PHE A 543 -24.25 2.26 8.53
CA PHE A 543 -23.80 0.87 8.55
C PHE A 543 -22.44 0.69 7.87
N ILE A 544 -22.26 1.29 6.70
CA ILE A 544 -20.99 1.23 5.98
C ILE A 544 -19.88 1.96 6.77
N LEU A 545 -20.17 3.10 7.40
CA LEU A 545 -19.21 3.78 8.27
C LEU A 545 -18.81 2.93 9.47
N ALA A 546 -19.78 2.26 10.12
CA ALA A 546 -19.50 1.32 11.21
C ALA A 546 -18.62 0.14 10.73
N LEU A 547 -18.86 -0.35 9.52
CA LEU A 547 -18.05 -1.38 8.88
C LEU A 547 -16.60 -0.92 8.71
N VAL A 548 -16.40 0.30 8.20
CA VAL A 548 -15.06 0.91 8.03
C VAL A 548 -14.33 1.04 9.36
N ILE A 549 -15.02 1.47 10.42
CA ILE A 549 -14.44 1.58 11.77
C ILE A 549 -13.95 0.22 12.26
N VAL A 550 -14.77 -0.83 12.13
CA VAL A 550 -14.38 -2.19 12.54
C VAL A 550 -13.21 -2.71 11.69
N ILE A 551 -13.23 -2.49 10.37
CA ILE A 551 -12.15 -2.94 9.47
C ILE A 551 -10.82 -2.33 9.89
N ASN A 552 -10.78 -1.02 10.18
CA ASN A 552 -9.55 -0.36 10.62
C ASN A 552 -9.02 -0.88 11.97
N GLN A 553 -9.86 -1.46 12.81
CA GLN A 553 -9.42 -2.09 14.07
C GLN A 553 -8.92 -3.53 13.85
N VAL A 554 -9.41 -4.18 12.80
CA VAL A 554 -9.07 -5.57 12.46
C VAL A 554 -7.81 -5.64 11.61
N LEU A 555 -7.59 -4.68 10.71
CA LEU A 555 -6.41 -4.54 9.85
C LEU A 555 -5.24 -3.97 10.65
#